data_AF-A0A6I7WG24-F1
#
_entry.id   AF-A0A6I7WG24-F1
#
_cell.length_a   1.000
_cell.length_b   1.000
_cell.length_c   1.000
_cell.angle_alpha   90.00
_cell.angle_beta   90.00
_cell.angle_gamma   90.00
#
_symmetry.space_group_name_H-M   'P 1'
#
loop_
_entity.id
_entity.type
_entity.pdbx_description
1 polymer ?
#
loop_
_entity_poly.entity_id
_entity_poly.type
_entity_poly.pdbx_seq_one_letter_code
_entity_poly.pdbx_strand_id
1 'polypeptide(L)'
;ALYRWLIQCCAAADMAKHGGKHPDAIPKFESVLMMCGGQGLHKTSFVRSLLPEELHKYTKDAVRLDLKDRGSMLNVLRCWIPELVELDAKSEQSELNGFLSKEEDEIRFRYARKPMTIRRHVSCFATVNREHPPKGTTWNRRFLPIFTKSRLDYPRDAKFDYTDLWAFVWQEYTSGAQWWLKSEEEALQQESLSNPEDRALKDIIWNVFHFIDETTGEALKNRTIKMTNSQIIKALPKNIKNNRSNQMAVKRVLKGLGVKHKRRTYFMPPRCEAEKNNQGGMPI
;
A
#
# COMPACT_ATOMS: atom_id res chain seq x y z
N ALA A 1 -7.50 -0.23 4.63
CA ALA A 1 -6.49 0.85 4.76
C ALA A 1 -6.77 1.73 5.99
N LEU A 2 -7.81 2.58 5.97
CA LEU A 2 -8.09 3.53 7.06
C LEU A 2 -8.26 2.86 8.44
N TYR A 3 -9.12 1.84 8.53
CA TYR A 3 -9.35 1.10 9.77
C TYR A 3 -8.04 0.61 10.41
N ARG A 4 -7.21 -0.10 9.64
CA ARG A 4 -5.94 -0.66 10.13
C ARG A 4 -4.99 0.44 10.63
N TRP A 5 -4.94 1.55 9.90
CA TRP A 5 -4.13 2.70 10.29
C TRP A 5 -4.64 3.38 11.57
N LEU A 6 -5.95 3.49 11.77
CA LEU A 6 -6.53 4.03 13.02
C LEU A 6 -6.15 3.17 14.23
N ILE A 7 -6.23 1.83 14.11
CA ILE A 7 -5.75 0.91 15.16
C ILE A 7 -4.26 1.14 15.44
N GLN A 8 -3.44 1.34 14.39
CA GLN A 8 -2.03 1.68 14.54
C GLN A 8 -1.82 3.00 15.28
N CYS A 9 -2.64 4.02 15.03
CA CYS A 9 -2.58 5.28 15.75
C CYS A 9 -2.81 5.06 17.25
N CYS A 10 -3.85 4.30 17.65
CA CYS A 10 -4.06 3.94 19.05
C CYS A 10 -2.86 3.19 19.65
N ALA A 11 -2.35 2.18 18.94
CA ALA A 11 -1.20 1.41 19.37
C ALA A 11 0.06 2.29 19.53
N ALA A 12 0.26 3.27 18.65
CA ALA A 12 1.36 4.22 18.73
C ALA A 12 1.22 5.17 19.93
N ALA A 13 0.03 5.76 20.14
CA ALA A 13 -0.23 6.62 21.31
C ALA A 13 -0.01 5.87 22.63
N ASP A 14 -0.40 4.60 22.68
CA ASP A 14 -0.23 3.72 23.83
C ASP A 14 1.17 3.11 23.94
N MET A 15 2.06 3.33 22.95
CA MET A 15 3.38 2.70 22.85
C MET A 15 3.30 1.17 22.96
N ALA A 16 2.25 0.60 22.37
CA ALA A 16 1.89 -0.82 22.37
C ALA A 16 1.78 -1.48 23.76
N LYS A 17 1.49 -0.74 24.84
CA LYS A 17 1.34 -1.33 26.18
C LYS A 17 0.25 -2.39 26.24
N HIS A 18 -0.87 -2.17 25.54
CA HIS A 18 -1.95 -3.14 25.39
C HIS A 18 -1.75 -4.12 24.22
N GLY A 19 -0.65 -3.98 23.47
CA GLY A 19 -0.29 -4.86 22.36
C GLY A 19 -0.16 -6.33 22.76
N GLY A 20 0.23 -6.61 24.00
CA GLY A 20 0.42 -7.97 24.53
C GLY A 20 -0.83 -8.87 24.55
N LYS A 21 -2.01 -8.34 24.20
CA LYS A 21 -3.21 -9.15 23.97
C LYS A 21 -3.21 -9.88 22.62
N HIS A 22 -2.41 -9.44 21.66
CA HIS A 22 -2.18 -10.17 20.42
C HIS A 22 -0.79 -10.85 20.47
N PRO A 23 -0.68 -12.17 20.24
CA PRO A 23 0.56 -12.92 20.45
C PRO A 23 1.74 -12.42 19.59
N ASP A 24 1.44 -11.95 18.37
CA ASP A 24 2.46 -11.48 17.43
C ASP A 24 2.70 -9.97 17.46
N ALA A 25 2.19 -9.26 18.47
CA ALA A 25 2.33 -7.81 18.55
C ALA A 25 3.78 -7.38 18.82
N ILE A 26 4.32 -6.55 17.92
CA ILE A 26 5.63 -5.91 18.06
C ILE A 26 5.39 -4.40 18.07
N PRO A 27 6.03 -3.61 18.96
CA PRO A 27 5.86 -2.15 19.07
C PRO A 27 6.47 -1.37 17.88
N LYS A 28 6.11 -1.76 16.65
CA LYS A 28 6.46 -1.10 15.39
C LYS A 28 5.19 -0.61 14.72
N PHE A 29 5.23 0.64 14.27
CA PHE A 29 4.10 1.32 13.63
C PHE A 29 4.50 1.67 12.20
N GLU A 30 4.58 0.63 11.37
CA GLU A 30 5.21 0.71 10.06
C GLU A 30 4.29 1.23 8.96
N SER A 31 2.97 1.18 9.16
CA SER A 31 2.01 1.53 8.11
C SER A 31 1.89 3.05 7.98
N VAL A 32 1.93 3.55 6.75
CA VAL A 32 1.75 4.96 6.42
C VAL A 32 0.48 5.09 5.62
N LEU A 33 -0.49 5.83 6.13
CA LEU A 33 -1.69 6.16 5.36
C LEU A 33 -1.32 7.12 4.23
N MET A 34 -1.64 6.76 2.99
CA MET A 34 -1.35 7.58 1.82
C MET A 34 -2.66 8.09 1.23
N MET A 35 -2.93 9.38 1.36
CA MET A 35 -4.09 10.01 0.73
C MET A 35 -3.68 10.46 -0.68
N CYS A 36 -4.07 9.69 -1.69
CA CYS A 36 -3.67 9.86 -3.09
C CYS A 36 -4.78 10.54 -3.88
N GLY A 37 -4.48 11.56 -4.68
CA GLY A 37 -5.47 12.20 -5.56
C GLY A 37 -5.14 13.65 -5.85
N GLY A 38 -5.96 14.33 -6.65
CA GLY A 38 -5.72 15.72 -7.06
C GLY A 38 -5.44 16.71 -5.91
N GLN A 39 -4.83 17.84 -6.25
CA GLN A 39 -4.69 18.96 -5.32
C GLN A 39 -6.08 19.53 -4.99
N GLY A 40 -6.23 20.13 -3.80
CA GLY A 40 -7.48 20.79 -3.40
C GLY A 40 -8.61 19.87 -2.96
N LEU A 41 -8.38 18.55 -2.83
CA LEU A 41 -9.40 17.59 -2.38
C LEU A 41 -9.59 17.51 -0.86
N HIS A 42 -8.99 18.43 -0.10
CA HIS A 42 -9.04 18.49 1.37
C HIS A 42 -8.50 17.25 2.11
N LYS A 43 -7.50 16.56 1.54
CA LYS A 43 -6.91 15.32 2.08
C LYS A 43 -6.30 15.50 3.49
N THR A 44 -5.42 16.49 3.65
CA THR A 44 -4.79 16.80 4.95
C THR A 44 -5.83 17.16 6.00
N SER A 45 -6.75 18.04 5.63
CA SER A 45 -7.79 18.51 6.53
C SER A 45 -8.80 17.41 6.90
N PHE A 46 -9.07 16.45 6.01
CA PHE A 46 -9.84 15.24 6.34
C PHE A 46 -9.14 14.42 7.42
N VAL A 47 -7.86 14.09 7.26
CA VAL A 47 -7.13 13.31 8.28
C VAL A 47 -7.08 14.06 9.61
N ARG A 48 -6.82 15.37 9.58
CA ARG A 48 -6.85 16.22 10.78
C ARG A 48 -8.23 16.26 11.44
N SER A 49 -9.31 16.28 10.67
CA SER A 49 -10.68 16.26 11.20
C SER A 49 -11.01 14.96 11.94
N LEU A 50 -10.32 13.86 11.65
CA LEU A 50 -10.51 12.61 12.40
C LEU A 50 -10.13 12.76 13.87
N LEU A 51 -9.32 13.76 14.23
CA LEU A 51 -8.92 14.03 15.61
C LEU A 51 -9.85 15.06 16.27
N PRO A 52 -10.23 14.84 17.54
CA PRO A 52 -10.74 15.90 18.41
C PRO A 52 -9.80 17.11 18.41
N GLU A 53 -10.37 18.31 18.53
CA GLU A 53 -9.65 19.58 18.41
C GLU A 53 -8.46 19.68 19.39
N GLU A 54 -8.63 19.15 20.60
CA GLU A 54 -7.63 19.15 21.67
C GLU A 54 -6.37 18.35 21.28
N LEU A 55 -6.52 17.39 20.36
CA LEU A 55 -5.44 16.54 19.88
C LEU A 55 -4.74 17.09 18.63
N HIS A 56 -5.26 18.15 17.99
CA HIS A 56 -4.64 18.72 16.79
C HIS A 56 -3.21 19.18 17.03
N LYS A 57 -2.87 19.59 18.26
CA LYS A 57 -1.49 19.97 18.66
C LYS A 57 -0.47 18.84 18.58
N TYR A 58 -0.94 17.58 18.55
CA TYR A 58 -0.10 16.40 18.35
C TYR A 58 -0.03 15.95 16.88
N THR A 59 -0.60 16.75 15.98
CA THR A 59 -0.45 16.59 14.54
C THR A 59 0.34 17.74 13.98
N LYS A 60 1.05 17.50 12.89
CA LYS A 60 1.78 18.55 12.19
C LYS A 60 1.74 18.31 10.70
N ASP A 61 1.34 19.34 9.99
CA ASP A 61 1.22 19.32 8.54
C ASP A 61 2.60 19.53 7.90
N ALA A 62 2.81 18.94 6.73
CA ALA A 62 4.00 19.12 5.90
C ALA A 62 5.37 18.95 6.61
N VAL A 63 5.57 17.85 7.34
CA VAL A 63 6.84 17.53 7.99
C VAL A 63 7.75 16.74 7.05
N ARG A 64 8.97 17.25 6.84
CA ARG A 64 10.03 16.50 6.15
C ARG A 64 10.80 15.64 7.15
N LEU A 65 11.02 14.38 6.81
CA LEU A 65 11.85 13.45 7.55
C LEU A 65 13.27 13.42 6.97
N ASP A 66 14.26 13.74 7.80
CA ASP A 66 15.68 13.57 7.54
C ASP A 66 16.30 12.94 8.80
N LEU A 67 16.77 11.70 8.68
CA LEU A 67 17.36 10.93 9.78
C LEU A 67 18.72 11.47 10.21
N LYS A 68 19.39 12.26 9.38
CA LYS A 68 20.68 12.89 9.68
C LYS A 68 20.49 14.21 10.43
N ASP A 69 19.36 14.87 10.23
CA ASP A 69 19.00 16.08 10.97
C ASP A 69 18.23 15.77 12.26
N ARG A 70 18.88 16.05 13.40
CA ARG A 70 18.25 15.91 14.73
C ARG A 70 17.02 16.81 14.89
N GLY A 71 17.01 17.98 14.24
CA GLY A 71 15.87 18.90 14.27
C GLY A 71 14.65 18.30 13.58
N SER A 72 14.82 17.77 12.37
CA SER A 72 13.80 17.00 11.65
C SER A 72 13.27 15.82 12.49
N MET A 73 14.16 14.99 13.03
CA MET A 73 13.75 13.86 13.88
C MET A 73 12.91 14.30 15.08
N LEU A 74 13.34 15.35 15.79
CA LEU A 74 12.58 15.91 16.91
C LEU A 74 11.24 16.50 16.48
N ASN A 75 11.13 17.08 15.29
CA ASN A 75 9.86 17.59 14.78
C ASN A 75 8.85 16.46 14.55
N VAL A 76 9.31 15.31 14.03
CA VAL A 76 8.46 14.13 13.83
C VAL A 76 8.09 13.50 15.17
N LEU A 77 9.07 13.27 16.05
CA LEU A 77 8.90 12.57 17.33
C LEU A 77 8.20 13.39 18.43
N ARG A 78 7.82 14.64 18.14
CA ARG A 78 6.91 15.43 18.99
C ARG A 78 5.44 15.25 18.62
N CYS A 79 5.17 14.62 17.48
CA CYS A 79 3.84 14.41 16.95
C CYS A 79 3.38 12.97 17.21
N TRP A 80 2.09 12.78 17.39
CA TRP A 80 1.45 11.47 17.29
C TRP A 80 1.21 11.10 15.83
N ILE A 81 0.62 12.02 15.05
CA ILE A 81 0.25 11.78 13.64
C ILE A 81 0.82 12.92 12.75
N PRO A 82 2.10 12.83 12.36
CA PRO A 82 2.69 13.78 11.43
C PRO A 82 2.29 13.48 9.99
N GLU A 83 2.03 14.52 9.21
CA GLU A 83 1.95 14.46 7.76
C GLU A 83 3.36 14.51 7.17
N LEU A 84 3.78 13.45 6.49
CA LEU A 84 5.04 13.41 5.78
C LEU A 84 4.87 13.97 4.37
N VAL A 85 5.83 14.80 3.96
CA VAL A 85 5.98 15.30 2.59
C VAL A 85 7.25 14.75 1.96
N GLU A 86 7.40 14.94 0.64
CA GLU A 86 8.59 14.53 -0.11
C GLU A 86 8.85 13.02 0.01
N LEU A 87 7.88 12.21 -0.43
CA LEU A 87 7.99 10.74 -0.50
C LEU A 87 8.13 10.23 -1.93
N ASP A 88 8.57 11.10 -2.84
CA ASP A 88 8.61 10.84 -4.27
C ASP A 88 9.89 10.11 -4.69
N ALA A 89 11.01 10.38 -4.03
CA ALA A 89 12.28 9.76 -4.34
C ALA A 89 12.45 8.41 -3.64
N LYS A 90 13.14 7.49 -4.30
CA LYS A 90 13.47 6.17 -3.74
C LYS A 90 14.32 6.28 -2.47
N SER A 91 15.21 7.27 -2.40
CA SER A 91 16.03 7.55 -1.22
C SER A 91 15.18 7.96 -0.02
N GLU A 92 14.22 8.85 -0.22
CA GLU A 92 13.28 9.31 0.82
C GLU A 92 12.42 8.15 1.34
N GLN A 93 11.90 7.32 0.43
CA GLN A 93 11.17 6.11 0.82
C GLN A 93 12.06 5.12 1.59
N SER A 94 13.33 4.96 1.19
CA SER A 94 14.28 4.09 1.89
C SER A 94 14.60 4.61 3.30
N GLU A 95 14.72 5.91 3.44
CA GLU A 95 14.95 6.59 4.72
C GLU A 95 13.76 6.43 5.66
N LEU A 96 12.55 6.69 5.14
CA LEU A 96 11.30 6.46 5.86
C LEU A 96 11.15 4.98 6.27
N ASN A 97 11.49 4.04 5.40
CA ASN A 97 11.49 2.62 5.74
C ASN A 97 12.44 2.28 6.89
N GLY A 98 13.62 2.89 6.91
CA GLY A 98 14.58 2.76 8.00
C GLY A 98 14.06 3.35 9.31
N PHE A 99 13.40 4.51 9.24
CA PHE A 99 12.71 5.11 10.38
C PHE A 99 11.64 4.17 10.95
N LEU A 100 10.70 3.74 10.11
CA LEU A 100 9.52 2.94 10.49
C LEU A 100 9.88 1.57 11.07
N SER A 101 11.03 1.00 10.70
CA SER A 101 11.45 -0.34 11.15
C SER A 101 11.90 -0.41 12.62
N LYS A 102 12.04 0.74 13.31
CA LYS A 102 12.53 0.85 14.68
C LYS A 102 11.38 0.85 15.71
N GLU A 103 11.64 0.25 16.87
CA GLU A 103 10.74 0.23 18.04
C GLU A 103 11.01 1.39 19.01
N GLU A 104 12.25 1.89 19.02
CA GLU A 104 12.70 2.96 19.88
C GLU A 104 13.60 3.93 19.11
N ASP A 105 13.62 5.18 19.54
CA ASP A 105 14.47 6.24 19.05
C ASP A 105 15.44 6.71 20.12
N GLU A 106 16.73 6.70 19.80
CA GLU A 106 17.74 7.32 20.63
C GLU A 106 17.95 8.78 20.18
N ILE A 107 17.57 9.72 21.03
CA ILE A 107 17.69 11.16 20.75
C ILE A 107 18.49 11.85 21.84
N ARG A 108 19.41 12.70 21.42
CA ARG A 108 20.10 13.63 22.32
C ARG A 108 19.54 15.03 22.15
N PHE A 109 18.84 15.54 23.16
CA PHE A 109 18.36 16.92 23.18
C PHE A 109 19.53 17.91 23.23
N ARG A 110 19.28 19.16 22.79
CA ARG A 110 20.25 20.25 22.98
C ARG A 110 20.57 20.37 24.46
N TYR A 111 21.85 20.49 24.78
CA TYR A 111 22.39 20.58 26.15
C TYR A 111 22.25 19.31 27.01
N ALA A 112 21.65 18.23 26.51
CA ALA A 112 21.62 16.96 27.24
C ALA A 112 23.02 16.33 27.28
N ARG A 113 23.42 15.89 28.49
CA ARG A 113 24.70 15.22 28.71
C ARG A 113 24.75 13.82 28.08
N LYS A 114 23.61 13.13 28.05
CA LYS A 114 23.46 11.78 27.49
C LYS A 114 22.24 11.73 26.54
N PRO A 115 22.26 10.84 25.55
CA PRO A 115 21.07 10.53 24.76
C PRO A 115 19.98 9.89 25.65
N MET A 116 18.74 10.06 25.24
CA MET A 116 17.55 9.47 25.84
C MET A 116 16.91 8.54 24.81
N THR A 117 16.50 7.36 25.27
CA THR A 117 15.72 6.41 24.47
C THR A 117 14.24 6.68 24.67
N ILE A 118 13.51 6.83 23.57
CA ILE A 118 12.07 7.07 23.55
C ILE A 118 11.42 5.92 22.79
N ARG A 119 10.38 5.31 23.35
CA ARG A 119 9.58 4.33 22.60
C ARG A 119 8.89 5.02 21.43
N ARG A 120 8.85 4.34 20.29
CA ARG A 120 8.13 4.85 19.12
C ARG A 120 6.67 5.06 19.52
N HIS A 121 6.13 6.20 19.11
CA HIS A 121 4.74 6.59 19.39
C HIS A 121 4.11 7.37 18.24
N VAL A 122 4.72 7.26 17.05
CA VAL A 122 4.36 8.02 15.86
C VAL A 122 3.70 7.10 14.84
N SER A 123 2.54 7.50 14.33
CA SER A 123 1.85 6.85 13.21
C SER A 123 1.71 7.86 12.07
N CYS A 124 2.48 7.69 11.00
CA CYS A 124 2.58 8.67 9.93
C CYS A 124 1.43 8.57 8.94
N PHE A 125 1.08 9.69 8.30
CA PHE A 125 0.35 9.72 7.04
C PHE A 125 1.06 10.62 6.04
N ALA A 126 0.67 10.56 4.78
CA ALA A 126 1.13 11.49 3.76
C ALA A 126 0.02 11.80 2.76
N THR A 127 0.09 12.98 2.17
CA THR A 127 -0.75 13.36 1.03
C THR A 127 0.09 13.39 -0.24
N VAL A 128 -0.44 12.77 -1.30
CA VAL A 128 0.23 12.68 -2.60
C VAL A 128 -0.72 13.16 -3.68
N ASN A 129 -0.20 14.00 -4.57
CA ASN A 129 -0.97 14.57 -5.68
C ASN A 129 -1.06 13.65 -6.91
N ARG A 130 -0.73 12.37 -6.72
CA ARG A 130 -0.69 11.35 -7.77
C ARG A 130 -1.35 10.08 -7.24
N GLU A 131 -2.01 9.36 -8.13
CA GLU A 131 -2.60 8.06 -7.81
C GLU A 131 -1.53 6.97 -7.74
N HIS A 132 -0.44 7.12 -8.50
CA HIS A 132 0.59 6.10 -8.60
C HIS A 132 1.94 6.61 -8.12
N PRO A 133 2.82 5.70 -7.67
CA PRO A 133 4.21 6.04 -7.37
C PRO A 133 4.87 6.75 -8.57
N PRO A 134 5.79 7.69 -8.34
CA PRO A 134 6.59 8.28 -9.40
C PRO A 134 7.27 7.21 -10.27
N LYS A 135 7.44 7.50 -11.56
CA LYS A 135 8.10 6.57 -12.51
C LYS A 135 9.45 6.12 -11.96
N GLY A 136 9.68 4.81 -11.98
CA GLY A 136 10.92 4.21 -11.46
C GLY A 136 10.93 3.94 -9.95
N THR A 137 9.84 4.27 -9.24
CA THR A 137 9.62 3.92 -7.83
C THR A 137 8.43 2.97 -7.69
N THR A 138 8.32 2.33 -6.52
CA THR A 138 7.21 1.45 -6.17
C THR A 138 6.88 1.67 -4.71
N TRP A 139 5.61 1.87 -4.38
CA TRP A 139 5.19 1.80 -2.99
C TRP A 139 5.26 0.34 -2.51
N ASN A 140 5.82 0.14 -1.33
CA ASN A 140 5.91 -1.17 -0.68
C ASN A 140 4.69 -1.42 0.23
N ARG A 141 4.70 -2.56 0.93
CA ARG A 141 3.61 -2.97 1.84
C ARG A 141 3.33 -2.04 3.02
N ARG A 142 4.21 -1.07 3.32
CA ARG A 142 4.01 -0.10 4.39
C ARG A 142 3.10 1.05 3.98
N PHE A 143 2.94 1.31 2.68
CA PHE A 143 2.10 2.39 2.20
C PHE A 143 0.67 1.92 1.99
N LEU A 144 -0.29 2.54 2.68
CA LEU A 144 -1.72 2.23 2.61
C LEU A 144 -2.45 3.28 1.76
N PRO A 145 -2.52 3.11 0.42
CA PRO A 145 -3.16 4.09 -0.45
C PRO A 145 -4.67 4.14 -0.27
N ILE A 146 -5.21 5.36 -0.19
CA ILE A 146 -6.62 5.69 -0.34
C ILE A 146 -6.72 6.69 -1.50
N PHE A 147 -7.34 6.24 -2.59
CA PHE A 147 -7.53 7.04 -3.79
C PHE A 147 -8.75 7.95 -3.63
N THR A 148 -8.47 9.24 -3.47
CA THR A 148 -9.45 10.31 -3.33
C THR A 148 -9.80 10.83 -4.72
N LYS A 149 -11.01 10.53 -5.19
CA LYS A 149 -11.50 10.86 -6.54
C LYS A 149 -12.22 12.21 -6.63
N SER A 150 -12.79 12.65 -5.51
CA SER A 150 -13.53 13.91 -5.38
C SER A 150 -13.10 14.64 -4.12
N ARG A 151 -13.54 15.89 -3.97
CA ARG A 151 -13.34 16.66 -2.75
C ARG A 151 -13.93 15.88 -1.58
N LEU A 152 -13.14 15.74 -0.50
CA LEU A 152 -13.62 15.12 0.73
C LEU A 152 -14.45 16.13 1.49
N ASP A 153 -15.74 15.88 1.53
CA ASP A 153 -16.66 16.52 2.45
C ASP A 153 -16.65 15.69 3.73
N TYR A 154 -16.11 16.26 4.80
CA TYR A 154 -16.18 15.70 6.14
C TYR A 154 -16.95 16.68 7.01
N PRO A 155 -17.71 16.19 8.00
CA PRO A 155 -18.45 17.02 8.91
C PRO A 155 -17.46 17.91 9.68
N ARG A 156 -17.30 19.14 9.22
CA ARG A 156 -16.62 20.21 9.96
C ARG A 156 -17.49 20.71 11.11
N ASP A 157 -18.80 20.50 10.96
CA ASP A 157 -19.82 20.87 11.93
C ASP A 157 -20.17 19.63 12.78
N ALA A 158 -20.42 19.86 14.08
CA ALA A 158 -20.52 18.94 15.21
C ALA A 158 -21.49 17.72 15.13
N LYS A 159 -21.92 17.29 13.95
CA LYS A 159 -22.85 16.15 13.78
C LYS A 159 -22.20 14.78 13.84
N PHE A 160 -20.87 14.68 13.71
CA PHE A 160 -20.15 13.43 13.88
C PHE A 160 -19.19 13.56 15.07
N ASP A 161 -19.35 12.69 16.06
CA ASP A 161 -18.51 12.70 17.24
C ASP A 161 -17.22 11.90 16.97
N TYR A 162 -16.14 12.63 16.70
CA TYR A 162 -14.83 12.02 16.53
C TYR A 162 -14.29 11.41 17.83
N THR A 163 -14.79 11.83 18.99
CA THR A 163 -14.49 11.20 20.28
C THR A 163 -15.04 9.78 20.32
N ASP A 164 -16.28 9.59 19.89
CA ASP A 164 -16.92 8.26 19.80
C ASP A 164 -16.19 7.34 18.81
N LEU A 165 -15.75 7.88 17.66
CA LEU A 165 -14.90 7.14 16.73
C LEU A 165 -13.63 6.62 17.43
N TRP A 166 -12.89 7.48 18.12
CA TRP A 166 -11.66 7.06 18.81
C TRP A 166 -11.93 6.15 19.99
N ALA A 167 -13.06 6.30 20.69
CA ALA A 167 -13.49 5.37 21.74
C ALA A 167 -13.69 3.96 21.16
N PHE A 168 -14.38 3.85 20.01
CA PHE A 168 -14.55 2.60 19.28
C PHE A 168 -13.19 2.01 18.85
N VAL A 169 -12.33 2.80 18.20
CA VAL A 169 -11.01 2.32 17.75
C VAL A 169 -10.13 1.89 18.93
N TRP A 170 -10.18 2.62 20.05
CA TRP A 170 -9.46 2.28 21.26
C TRP A 170 -9.96 0.96 21.88
N GLN A 171 -11.27 0.74 21.89
CA GLN A 171 -11.85 -0.52 22.34
C GLN A 171 -11.40 -1.70 21.47
N GLU A 172 -11.40 -1.56 20.14
CA GLU A 172 -10.91 -2.58 19.22
C GLU A 172 -9.43 -2.89 19.48
N TYR A 173 -8.59 -1.86 19.57
CA TYR A 173 -7.17 -1.99 19.88
C TYR A 173 -6.94 -2.72 21.21
N THR A 174 -7.57 -2.25 22.28
CA THR A 174 -7.43 -2.84 23.62
C THR A 174 -8.10 -4.21 23.74
N SER A 175 -8.92 -4.63 22.78
CA SER A 175 -9.45 -5.99 22.66
C SER A 175 -8.55 -6.94 21.87
N GLY A 176 -7.40 -6.45 21.37
CA GLY A 176 -6.40 -7.26 20.67
C GLY A 176 -6.45 -7.14 19.14
N ALA A 177 -7.11 -6.13 18.59
CA ALA A 177 -7.05 -5.88 17.16
C ALA A 177 -5.61 -5.57 16.71
N GLN A 178 -5.11 -6.32 15.71
CA GLN A 178 -3.79 -6.06 15.13
C GLN A 178 -3.75 -4.75 14.31
N TRP A 179 -2.59 -4.08 14.29
CA TRP A 179 -2.37 -2.83 13.53
C TRP A 179 -1.54 -3.00 12.24
N TRP A 180 -1.08 -4.21 11.94
CA TRP A 180 -0.49 -4.56 10.64
C TRP A 180 -1.52 -5.25 9.75
N LEU A 181 -1.29 -5.21 8.44
CA LEU A 181 -2.20 -5.83 7.46
C LEU A 181 -2.26 -7.35 7.66
N LYS A 182 -3.47 -7.90 7.54
CA LYS A 182 -3.68 -9.35 7.35
C LYS A 182 -3.21 -9.76 5.96
N SER A 183 -2.92 -11.05 5.75
CA SER A 183 -2.48 -11.56 4.44
C SER A 183 -3.45 -11.23 3.30
N GLU A 184 -4.76 -11.27 3.56
CA GLU A 184 -5.80 -10.86 2.60
C GLU A 184 -5.74 -9.36 2.29
N GLU A 185 -5.54 -8.52 3.31
CA GLU A 185 -5.41 -7.08 3.13
C GLU A 185 -4.10 -6.69 2.43
N GLU A 186 -3.00 -7.40 2.69
CA GLU A 186 -1.75 -7.26 1.96
C GLU A 186 -1.93 -7.60 0.48
N ALA A 187 -2.71 -8.64 0.16
CA ALA A 187 -3.01 -9.00 -1.23
C ALA A 187 -3.83 -7.90 -1.94
N LEU A 188 -4.89 -7.40 -1.30
CA LEU A 188 -5.71 -6.29 -1.81
C LEU A 188 -4.90 -5.00 -1.97
N GLN A 189 -4.00 -4.72 -1.04
CA GLN A 189 -3.08 -3.60 -1.13
C GLN A 189 -2.14 -3.77 -2.32
N GLN A 190 -1.50 -4.93 -2.49
CA GLN A 190 -0.60 -5.18 -3.62
C GLN A 190 -1.31 -5.04 -4.97
N GLU A 191 -2.56 -5.47 -5.05
CA GLU A 191 -3.39 -5.24 -6.24
C GLU A 191 -3.69 -3.76 -6.47
N SER A 192 -4.01 -3.02 -5.40
CA SER A 192 -4.22 -1.57 -5.46
C SER A 192 -2.96 -0.79 -5.86
N LEU A 193 -1.79 -1.30 -5.50
CA LEU A 193 -0.48 -0.73 -5.82
C LEU A 193 0.03 -1.10 -7.22
N SER A 194 -0.64 -2.02 -7.92
CA SER A 194 -0.27 -2.36 -9.30
C SER A 194 -0.48 -1.16 -10.23
N ASN A 195 0.46 -0.95 -11.15
CA ASN A 195 0.40 0.15 -12.11
C ASN A 195 -0.85 -0.06 -13.01
N PRO A 196 -1.60 1.00 -13.40
CA PRO A 196 -2.72 0.87 -14.35
C PRO A 196 -2.37 0.11 -15.63
N GLU A 197 -1.14 0.30 -16.15
CA GLU A 197 -0.65 -0.46 -17.30
C GLU A 197 -0.57 -1.96 -16.99
N ASP A 198 -0.14 -2.33 -15.78
CA ASP A 198 -0.11 -3.72 -15.34
C ASP A 198 -1.52 -4.28 -15.13
N ARG A 199 -2.47 -3.46 -14.64
CA ARG A 199 -3.87 -3.88 -14.48
C ARG A 199 -4.53 -4.12 -15.83
N ALA A 200 -4.41 -3.20 -16.77
CA ALA A 200 -4.91 -3.38 -18.13
C ALA A 200 -4.26 -4.62 -18.79
N LEU A 201 -2.95 -4.81 -18.59
CA LEU A 201 -2.25 -5.98 -19.09
C LEU A 201 -2.70 -7.29 -18.39
N LYS A 202 -3.03 -7.24 -17.09
CA LYS A 202 -3.62 -8.34 -16.33
C LYS A 202 -4.93 -8.77 -16.96
N ASP A 203 -5.82 -7.82 -17.25
CA ASP A 203 -7.12 -8.10 -17.88
C ASP A 203 -6.93 -8.70 -19.28
N ILE A 204 -5.99 -8.17 -20.07
CA ILE A 204 -5.66 -8.73 -21.39
C ILE A 204 -5.12 -10.16 -21.28
N ILE A 205 -4.20 -10.42 -20.34
CA ILE A 205 -3.65 -11.76 -20.11
C ILE A 205 -4.75 -12.71 -19.64
N TRP A 206 -5.66 -12.25 -18.78
CA TRP A 206 -6.80 -13.02 -18.29
C TRP A 206 -7.76 -13.40 -19.41
N ASN A 207 -7.99 -12.50 -20.37
CA ASN A 207 -8.85 -12.77 -21.53
C ASN A 207 -8.22 -13.75 -22.53
N VAL A 208 -6.89 -13.82 -22.60
CA VAL A 208 -6.17 -14.70 -23.53
C VAL A 208 -5.94 -16.10 -22.94
N PHE A 209 -5.96 -16.28 -21.62
CA PHE A 209 -5.63 -17.53 -20.96
C PHE A 209 -6.63 -17.88 -19.85
N HIS A 210 -7.07 -19.14 -19.77
CA HIS A 210 -8.01 -19.59 -18.75
C HIS A 210 -7.33 -19.74 -17.38
N PHE A 211 -7.44 -18.76 -16.49
CA PHE A 211 -6.84 -18.86 -15.14
C PHE A 211 -7.73 -19.60 -14.11
N ILE A 212 -8.98 -19.85 -14.47
CA ILE A 212 -9.98 -20.55 -13.66
C ILE A 212 -10.41 -21.85 -14.34
N ASP A 213 -10.75 -22.83 -13.54
CA ASP A 213 -11.42 -24.04 -14.00
C ASP A 213 -12.92 -23.73 -14.14
N GLU A 214 -13.47 -23.87 -15.35
CA GLU A 214 -14.85 -23.44 -15.65
C GLU A 214 -15.92 -24.30 -14.95
N THR A 215 -15.56 -25.52 -14.52
CA THR A 215 -16.50 -26.44 -13.86
C THR A 215 -16.59 -26.14 -12.37
N THR A 216 -15.47 -25.78 -11.75
CA THR A 216 -15.37 -25.56 -10.30
C THR A 216 -15.35 -24.07 -9.91
N GLY A 217 -15.03 -23.18 -10.84
CA GLY A 217 -14.81 -21.75 -10.59
C GLY A 217 -13.52 -21.46 -9.80
N GLU A 218 -12.73 -22.48 -9.46
CA GLU A 218 -11.48 -22.30 -8.72
C GLU A 218 -10.30 -21.92 -9.61
N ALA A 219 -9.30 -21.25 -9.03
CA ALA A 219 -8.05 -20.98 -9.73
C ALA A 219 -7.34 -22.28 -10.16
N LEU A 220 -6.90 -22.36 -11.42
CA LEU A 220 -6.16 -23.51 -11.93
C LEU A 220 -4.83 -23.69 -11.21
N LYS A 221 -4.75 -24.70 -10.32
CA LYS A 221 -3.58 -25.03 -9.49
C LYS A 221 -2.48 -25.77 -10.27
N ASN A 222 -2.85 -26.59 -11.28
CA ASN A 222 -1.92 -27.43 -12.05
C ASN A 222 -1.69 -26.89 -13.48
N ARG A 223 -0.96 -25.78 -13.60
CA ARG A 223 -0.57 -25.19 -14.89
C ARG A 223 0.64 -25.92 -15.46
N THR A 224 0.51 -26.52 -16.65
CA THR A 224 1.58 -27.37 -17.24
C THR A 224 2.18 -26.80 -18.52
N ILE A 225 1.52 -25.85 -19.18
CA ILE A 225 1.97 -25.29 -20.46
C ILE A 225 3.18 -24.39 -20.22
N LYS A 226 4.27 -24.71 -20.88
CA LYS A 226 5.56 -24.02 -20.74
C LYS A 226 5.67 -22.93 -21.79
N MET A 227 5.67 -21.66 -21.36
CA MET A 227 5.87 -20.53 -22.28
C MET A 227 6.99 -19.60 -21.80
N THR A 228 7.81 -19.13 -22.74
CA THR A 228 8.74 -18.03 -22.49
C THR A 228 8.02 -16.68 -22.50
N ASN A 229 8.63 -15.66 -21.93
CA ASN A 229 8.07 -14.30 -21.90
C ASN A 229 7.73 -13.79 -23.33
N SER A 230 8.59 -14.07 -24.31
CA SER A 230 8.35 -13.70 -25.70
C SER A 230 7.21 -14.50 -26.35
N GLN A 231 7.03 -15.77 -26.01
CA GLN A 231 5.89 -16.57 -26.50
C GLN A 231 4.57 -16.08 -25.89
N ILE A 232 4.60 -15.65 -24.63
CA ILE A 232 3.43 -15.06 -23.95
C ILE A 232 3.06 -13.76 -24.65
N ILE A 233 4.01 -12.84 -24.86
CA ILE A 233 3.74 -11.58 -25.56
C ILE A 233 3.21 -11.81 -26.98
N LYS A 234 3.75 -12.79 -27.72
CA LYS A 234 3.23 -13.17 -29.05
C LYS A 234 1.80 -13.70 -29.02
N ALA A 235 1.32 -14.18 -27.87
CA ALA A 235 -0.06 -14.62 -27.68
C ALA A 235 -1.03 -13.46 -27.44
N LEU A 236 -0.53 -12.33 -26.95
CA LEU A 236 -1.35 -11.17 -26.63
C LEU A 236 -1.71 -10.38 -27.90
N PRO A 237 -2.69 -9.46 -27.83
CA PRO A 237 -3.09 -8.62 -28.95
C PRO A 237 -1.89 -7.90 -29.61
N LYS A 238 -1.94 -7.76 -30.95
CA LYS A 238 -0.80 -7.31 -31.79
C LYS A 238 -0.24 -5.92 -31.44
N ASN A 239 -1.02 -5.08 -30.76
CA ASN A 239 -0.58 -3.78 -30.26
C ASN A 239 0.47 -3.90 -29.13
N ILE A 240 0.54 -5.03 -28.43
CA ILE A 240 1.53 -5.28 -27.38
C ILE A 240 2.84 -5.80 -28.02
N LYS A 241 3.73 -4.86 -28.33
CA LYS A 241 5.03 -5.18 -28.93
C LYS A 241 5.96 -5.90 -27.95
N ASN A 242 6.81 -6.80 -28.47
CA ASN A 242 7.85 -7.46 -27.69
C ASN A 242 9.05 -6.53 -27.45
N ASN A 243 8.94 -5.67 -26.45
CA ASN A 243 10.01 -4.78 -26.00
C ASN A 243 10.34 -5.02 -24.52
N ARG A 244 11.46 -4.44 -24.03
CA ARG A 244 11.91 -4.62 -22.64
C ARG A 244 10.87 -4.16 -21.62
N SER A 245 10.13 -3.09 -21.90
CA SER A 245 9.09 -2.56 -21.00
C SER A 245 7.96 -3.58 -20.81
N ASN A 246 7.38 -4.06 -21.91
CA ASN A 246 6.29 -5.04 -21.91
C ASN A 246 6.74 -6.39 -21.33
N GLN A 247 7.97 -6.83 -21.59
CA GLN A 247 8.52 -8.05 -20.97
C GLN A 247 8.60 -7.94 -19.44
N MET A 248 8.93 -6.75 -18.92
CA MET A 248 8.97 -6.50 -17.48
C MET A 248 7.57 -6.38 -16.88
N ALA A 249 6.62 -5.76 -17.59
CA ALA A 249 5.22 -5.68 -17.19
C ALA A 249 4.57 -7.07 -17.13
N VAL A 250 4.69 -7.88 -18.21
CA VAL A 250 4.18 -9.27 -18.25
C VAL A 250 4.76 -10.08 -17.10
N LYS A 251 6.07 -10.00 -16.85
CA LYS A 251 6.70 -10.70 -15.72
C LYS A 251 6.06 -10.33 -14.36
N ARG A 252 5.77 -9.04 -14.16
CA ARG A 252 5.16 -8.53 -12.92
C ARG A 252 3.72 -9.02 -12.78
N VAL A 253 2.93 -8.93 -13.84
CA VAL A 253 1.54 -9.38 -13.90
C VAL A 253 1.43 -10.90 -13.66
N LEU A 254 2.25 -11.71 -14.34
CA LEU A 254 2.24 -13.17 -14.16
C LEU A 254 2.60 -13.57 -12.72
N LYS A 255 3.55 -12.86 -12.08
CA LYS A 255 3.86 -13.06 -10.67
C LYS A 255 2.63 -12.77 -9.79
N GLY A 256 1.90 -11.69 -10.06
CA GLY A 256 0.65 -11.34 -9.37
C GLY A 256 -0.47 -12.37 -9.56
N LEU A 257 -0.54 -13.02 -10.73
CA LEU A 257 -1.47 -14.11 -11.04
C LEU A 257 -1.04 -15.48 -10.47
N GLY A 258 -0.01 -15.51 -9.61
CA GLY A 258 0.51 -16.74 -9.01
C GLY A 258 1.15 -17.71 -10.01
N VAL A 259 1.56 -17.24 -11.19
CA VAL A 259 2.20 -18.09 -12.21
C VAL A 259 3.59 -18.46 -11.75
N LYS A 260 3.81 -19.77 -11.51
CA LYS A 260 5.14 -20.31 -11.22
C LYS A 260 6.02 -20.23 -12.47
N HIS A 261 7.34 -20.11 -12.28
CA HIS A 261 8.30 -20.12 -13.37
C HIS A 261 9.56 -20.90 -12.97
N LYS A 262 10.25 -21.46 -13.97
CA LYS A 262 11.56 -22.12 -13.83
C LYS A 262 12.48 -21.62 -14.93
N ARG A 263 13.63 -21.05 -14.56
CA ARG A 263 14.55 -20.39 -15.49
C ARG A 263 13.84 -19.30 -16.31
N ARG A 264 13.75 -19.46 -17.64
CA ARG A 264 13.14 -18.50 -18.57
C ARG A 264 11.71 -18.87 -18.99
N THR A 265 11.10 -19.83 -18.31
CA THR A 265 9.83 -20.46 -18.70
C THR A 265 8.80 -20.33 -17.59
N TYR A 266 7.60 -19.89 -17.94
CA TYR A 266 6.42 -19.76 -17.09
C TYR A 266 5.49 -20.95 -17.31
N PHE A 267 4.86 -21.41 -16.23
CA PHE A 267 3.84 -22.46 -16.24
C PHE A 267 2.46 -21.82 -16.41
N MET A 268 2.06 -21.64 -17.67
CA MET A 268 0.83 -20.97 -18.09
C MET A 268 -0.35 -21.95 -18.13
N PRO A 269 -1.58 -21.45 -17.95
CA PRO A 269 -2.77 -22.21 -18.29
C PRO A 269 -3.02 -22.27 -19.81
N PRO A 270 -4.00 -23.08 -20.28
CA PRO A 270 -4.40 -23.09 -21.68
C PRO A 270 -4.91 -21.71 -22.14
N ARG A 271 -4.78 -21.46 -23.45
CA ARG A 271 -5.34 -20.25 -24.05
C ARG A 271 -6.85 -20.38 -24.15
N CYS A 272 -7.54 -19.25 -24.02
CA CYS A 272 -8.92 -19.13 -24.48
C CYS A 272 -8.94 -19.41 -25.97
N GLU A 273 -9.68 -20.43 -26.40
CA GLU A 273 -9.80 -20.72 -27.83
C GLU A 273 -10.40 -19.50 -28.52
N ALA A 274 -9.69 -18.95 -29.51
CA ALA A 274 -10.33 -18.09 -30.47
C ALA A 274 -11.33 -18.95 -31.24
N GLU A 275 -12.60 -18.52 -31.28
CA GLU A 275 -13.66 -19.14 -32.07
C GLU A 275 -13.10 -19.60 -33.43
N LYS A 276 -12.97 -20.92 -33.60
CA LYS A 276 -12.82 -21.52 -34.91
C LYS A 276 -14.15 -21.38 -35.63
N ASN A 277 -14.43 -20.24 -36.25
CA ASN A 277 -15.53 -20.08 -37.20
C ASN A 277 -15.27 -18.95 -38.21
N ASN A 278 -14.45 -19.24 -39.22
CA ASN A 278 -14.74 -18.91 -40.62
C ASN A 278 -13.67 -19.50 -41.55
N GLN A 279 -13.69 -20.83 -41.68
CA GLN A 279 -13.21 -21.51 -42.89
C GLN A 279 -14.27 -22.52 -43.31
N GLY A 280 -15.44 -22.01 -43.68
CA GLY A 280 -16.39 -22.72 -44.54
C GLY A 280 -16.11 -22.33 -45.99
N GLY A 281 -15.01 -22.85 -46.55
CA GLY A 281 -14.80 -22.80 -47.99
C GLY A 281 -15.84 -23.68 -48.69
N MET A 282 -16.55 -23.09 -49.66
CA MET A 282 -17.42 -23.79 -50.61
C MET A 282 -16.75 -25.04 -51.19
N PRO A 283 -17.51 -26.13 -51.37
CA PRO A 283 -17.33 -27.03 -52.48
C PRO A 283 -18.40 -26.77 -53.56
N ILE A 284 -17.88 -26.34 -54.72
CA ILE A 284 -18.35 -26.47 -56.12
C ILE A 284 -19.87 -26.49 -56.36
#